data_AF-A0A9E5NHJ2-F1
#
_entry.id   AF-A0A9E5NHJ2-F1
#
_cell.length_a   1.000
_cell.length_b   1.000
_cell.length_c   1.000
_cell.angle_alpha   90.00
_cell.angle_beta   90.00
_cell.angle_gamma   90.00
#
_symmetry.space_group_name_H-M   'P 1'
#
loop_
_entity.id
_entity.type
_entity.pdbx_description
1 polymer ?
#
loop_
_entity_poly.entity_id
_entity_poly.type
_entity_poly.pdbx_seq_one_letter_code
_entity_poly.pdbx_strand_id
1 'polypeptide(L)'
;MPQRRTAAIILCIAVFSSLVTFVQRKAVWAVLSPELSLSAGAQPMVQVGGTAKYAVTVTNRGFGDGSSVSITHTLPSGFTYEPGSTRVEEGGELISSSDPYLEGQSLTWGPFTIPRAAGIFDNHFGIHTFVQDLCLESYVDFQLDKALQLVGLGGQVTQLVYPVTVSTQGPNPCWVHFVNAAYERNLVPILRLQGEWGGEYWIKPQPDSPGDYTSLAQAYMRVVEGLPRRDGHTLYIQVWNEPDLPVEWSNQPSASEYGSFFVDVAAAIYSIGDPRIQVLNGPLTPGNTSFVRQLVNVPGFAQSFDLWASHCYPLNHPPQYNIHDGTARYRQYTIDCYLLELQALATYGGRRGVKVMLTEAGYGLYDRTFRFEGYPAIDEDNRAKYMKRAFRDFWASWPEVVGVTPFELVDPYGTWPRWDWLYPGTDVPHAQFKAVKALPKPEPLEVIPSRLTISFRAVAAGSPGVYHSDVSATADGTTVPPLTGVAPVMVVDELHVGHFPLAARKGGAGLEAAPEPAREMDDLLSQLESTEPPAVPLPGTVVPLTRSEEPSEAPQVLESIEVGPDPQAIALDPLAQRAYVTLGNGDLAVVDTSA
;
A
#
# COMPACT_ATOMS: atom_id res chain seq x y z
N MET A 1 49.34 26.54 7.95
CA MET A 1 48.18 26.34 7.03
C MET A 1 47.57 24.91 7.00
N PRO A 2 47.57 24.06 8.06
CA PRO A 2 46.83 22.78 8.00
C PRO A 2 45.41 22.84 8.59
N GLN A 3 45.14 23.70 9.59
CA GLN A 3 43.86 23.75 10.32
C GLN A 3 42.62 24.13 9.48
N ARG A 4 42.79 24.84 8.35
CA ARG A 4 41.66 25.23 7.48
C ARG A 4 41.16 24.12 6.57
N ARG A 5 41.97 23.08 6.30
CA ARG A 5 41.58 21.96 5.42
C ARG A 5 40.75 20.90 6.17
N THR A 6 41.06 20.65 7.44
CA THR A 6 40.36 19.66 8.27
C THR A 6 38.93 20.09 8.64
N ALA A 7 38.72 21.39 8.93
CA ALA A 7 37.39 21.94 9.19
C ALA A 7 36.47 21.90 7.95
N ALA A 8 37.03 22.06 6.75
CA ALA A 8 36.27 21.99 5.50
C ALA A 8 35.80 20.57 5.17
N ILE A 9 36.59 19.55 5.52
CA ILE A 9 36.26 18.13 5.27
C ILE A 9 35.18 17.62 6.25
N ILE A 10 35.27 18.00 7.53
CA ILE A 10 34.24 17.64 8.54
C ILE A 10 32.90 18.32 8.23
N LEU A 11 32.92 19.58 7.78
CA LEU A 11 31.71 20.29 7.32
C LEU A 11 31.13 19.65 6.06
N CYS A 12 31.97 19.20 5.11
CA CYS A 12 31.50 18.50 3.91
C CYS A 12 30.84 17.15 4.22
N ILE A 13 31.37 16.37 5.17
CA ILE A 13 30.81 15.06 5.55
C ILE A 13 29.50 15.22 6.33
N ALA A 14 29.42 16.18 7.26
CA ALA A 14 28.17 16.50 7.96
C ALA A 14 27.10 17.04 6.99
N VAL A 15 27.48 17.91 6.05
CA VAL A 15 26.59 18.38 5.00
C VAL A 15 26.18 17.23 4.07
N PHE A 16 27.07 16.31 3.69
CA PHE A 16 26.73 15.17 2.84
C PHE A 16 25.78 14.17 3.53
N SER A 17 26.01 13.83 4.80
CA SER A 17 25.12 12.94 5.57
C SER A 17 23.75 13.58 5.84
N SER A 18 23.70 14.88 6.14
CA SER A 18 22.44 15.63 6.22
C SER A 18 21.76 15.79 4.85
N LEU A 19 22.52 15.92 3.76
CA LEU A 19 21.98 16.02 2.39
C LEU A 19 21.44 14.67 1.91
N VAL A 20 22.09 13.54 2.22
CA VAL A 20 21.63 12.19 1.86
C VAL A 20 20.37 11.80 2.63
N THR A 21 20.31 12.09 3.94
CA THR A 21 19.07 11.91 4.73
C THR A 21 17.95 12.85 4.28
N PHE A 22 18.26 14.09 3.88
CA PHE A 22 17.29 15.04 3.32
C PHE A 22 16.82 14.66 1.90
N VAL A 23 17.70 14.11 1.05
CA VAL A 23 17.37 13.64 -0.30
C VAL A 23 16.56 12.34 -0.26
N GLN A 24 16.88 11.39 0.62
CA GLN A 24 16.07 10.18 0.79
C GLN A 24 14.71 10.46 1.41
N ARG A 25 14.62 11.39 2.39
CA ARG A 25 13.33 11.92 2.85
C ARG A 25 12.59 12.53 1.67
N LYS A 26 13.18 13.49 0.93
CA LYS A 26 12.54 14.18 -0.21
C LYS A 26 11.97 13.23 -1.27
N ALA A 27 12.61 12.08 -1.53
CA ALA A 27 12.11 11.12 -2.52
C ALA A 27 10.82 10.41 -2.09
N VAL A 28 10.64 10.11 -0.79
CA VAL A 28 9.36 9.58 -0.27
C VAL A 28 8.30 10.68 -0.23
N TRP A 29 8.67 11.89 0.18
CA TRP A 29 7.76 13.04 0.20
C TRP A 29 7.29 13.45 -1.20
N ALA A 30 8.09 13.23 -2.25
CA ALA A 30 7.68 13.48 -3.63
C ALA A 30 6.57 12.52 -4.10
N VAL A 31 6.60 11.27 -3.65
CA VAL A 31 5.54 10.28 -3.94
C VAL A 31 4.28 10.56 -3.12
N LEU A 32 4.43 11.01 -1.87
CA LEU A 32 3.33 11.37 -0.97
C LEU A 32 3.11 12.89 -0.91
N SER A 33 2.94 13.54 -2.06
CA SER A 33 2.63 14.98 -2.13
C SER A 33 1.12 15.23 -2.32
N PRO A 34 0.53 16.26 -1.68
CA PRO A 34 -0.87 16.64 -1.92
C PRO A 34 -1.04 17.38 -3.25
N GLU A 35 -2.17 17.13 -3.91
CA GLU A 35 -2.60 17.82 -5.13
C GLU A 35 -3.99 18.42 -4.92
N LEU A 36 -4.02 19.70 -4.52
CA LEU A 36 -5.24 20.37 -4.10
C LEU A 36 -5.83 21.23 -5.21
N SER A 37 -7.16 21.15 -5.38
CA SER A 37 -7.92 21.98 -6.31
C SER A 37 -9.22 22.46 -5.68
N LEU A 38 -9.71 23.62 -6.13
CA LEU A 38 -10.94 24.25 -5.67
C LEU A 38 -12.06 24.09 -6.69
N SER A 39 -13.28 24.02 -6.20
CA SER A 39 -14.50 24.30 -6.96
C SER A 39 -15.49 25.04 -6.06
N ALA A 40 -16.31 25.90 -6.66
CA ALA A 40 -17.31 26.68 -5.92
C ALA A 40 -18.60 26.82 -6.73
N GLY A 41 -19.72 26.69 -6.03
CA GLY A 41 -21.06 26.83 -6.59
C GLY A 41 -21.97 27.60 -5.66
N ALA A 42 -23.06 28.11 -6.22
CA ALA A 42 -24.11 28.78 -5.47
C ALA A 42 -25.48 28.38 -5.99
N GLN A 43 -26.52 28.61 -5.18
CA GLN A 43 -27.88 28.62 -5.66
C GLN A 43 -28.00 29.65 -6.80
N PRO A 44 -28.50 29.25 -7.98
CA PRO A 44 -28.35 30.07 -9.19
C PRO A 44 -29.16 31.38 -9.15
N MET A 45 -30.25 31.40 -8.37
CA MET A 45 -31.17 32.54 -8.34
C MET A 45 -31.80 32.74 -6.96
N VAL A 46 -31.92 34.00 -6.56
CA VAL A 46 -32.50 34.44 -5.28
C VAL A 46 -33.18 35.81 -5.46
N GLN A 47 -34.16 36.12 -4.62
CA GLN A 47 -34.74 37.46 -4.58
C GLN A 47 -33.81 38.44 -3.84
N VAL A 48 -33.93 39.73 -4.11
CA VAL A 48 -33.32 40.81 -3.30
C VAL A 48 -33.55 40.56 -1.80
N GLY A 49 -32.47 40.59 -1.01
CA GLY A 49 -32.51 40.33 0.44
C GLY A 49 -32.85 38.89 0.85
N GLY A 50 -33.05 37.98 -0.11
CA GLY A 50 -33.26 36.56 0.16
C GLY A 50 -31.96 35.84 0.51
N THR A 51 -32.07 34.57 0.92
CA THR A 51 -30.92 33.76 1.32
C THR A 51 -30.40 32.92 0.15
N ALA A 52 -29.15 33.16 -0.27
CA ALA A 52 -28.43 32.33 -1.21
C ALA A 52 -27.63 31.24 -0.47
N LYS A 53 -27.65 30.01 -0.98
CA LYS A 53 -26.80 28.91 -0.51
C LYS A 53 -25.52 28.85 -1.35
N TYR A 54 -24.39 28.67 -0.70
CA TYR A 54 -23.08 28.50 -1.32
C TYR A 54 -22.46 27.17 -0.93
N ALA A 55 -21.62 26.63 -1.81
CA ALA A 55 -20.78 25.46 -1.55
C ALA A 55 -19.39 25.69 -2.13
N VAL A 56 -18.35 25.44 -1.34
CA VAL A 56 -16.94 25.44 -1.74
C VAL A 56 -16.37 24.06 -1.44
N THR A 57 -15.78 23.41 -2.44
CA THR A 57 -15.17 22.09 -2.29
C THR A 57 -13.68 22.17 -2.57
N VAL A 58 -12.86 21.70 -1.63
CA VAL A 58 -11.45 21.38 -1.84
C VAL A 58 -11.35 19.90 -2.18
N THR A 59 -10.66 19.57 -3.27
CA THR A 59 -10.39 18.19 -3.69
C THR A 59 -8.89 17.92 -3.60
N ASN A 60 -8.50 16.85 -2.92
CA ASN A 60 -7.14 16.31 -2.92
C ASN A 60 -7.06 15.07 -3.82
N ARG A 61 -6.28 15.16 -4.90
CA ARG A 61 -5.98 14.05 -5.81
C ARG A 61 -4.61 13.42 -5.55
N GLY A 62 -3.77 14.06 -4.73
CA GLY A 62 -2.42 13.61 -4.43
C GLY A 62 -2.39 12.58 -3.30
N PHE A 63 -1.31 11.82 -3.23
CA PHE A 63 -1.12 10.76 -2.23
C PHE A 63 -0.50 11.26 -0.91
N GLY A 64 -0.33 12.58 -0.75
CA GLY A 64 -0.05 13.24 0.52
C GLY A 64 -1.27 13.95 1.10
N ASP A 65 -1.34 14.09 2.42
CA ASP A 65 -2.40 14.88 3.07
C ASP A 65 -2.17 16.37 2.77
N GLY A 66 -3.24 17.10 2.46
CA GLY A 66 -3.22 18.56 2.44
C GLY A 66 -3.29 19.07 3.88
N SER A 67 -2.17 19.54 4.44
CA SER A 67 -2.11 20.05 5.81
C SER A 67 -2.33 21.57 5.87
N SER A 68 -2.81 22.03 7.02
CA SER A 68 -3.01 23.46 7.34
C SER A 68 -3.85 24.20 6.29
N VAL A 69 -4.85 23.52 5.72
CA VAL A 69 -5.66 24.06 4.63
C VAL A 69 -6.62 25.12 5.17
N SER A 70 -6.40 26.38 4.78
CA SER A 70 -7.27 27.51 5.10
C SER A 70 -7.98 27.97 3.84
N ILE A 71 -9.30 28.06 3.87
CA ILE A 71 -10.14 28.35 2.70
C ILE A 71 -10.82 29.69 2.92
N THR A 72 -10.66 30.59 1.97
CA THR A 72 -11.29 31.92 1.97
C THR A 72 -12.28 32.04 0.82
N HIS A 73 -13.53 32.36 1.14
CA HIS A 73 -14.56 32.76 0.18
C HIS A 73 -14.80 34.25 0.30
N THR A 74 -14.63 35.02 -0.78
CA THR A 74 -14.95 36.44 -0.81
C THR A 74 -16.32 36.63 -1.43
N LEU A 75 -17.28 37.09 -0.61
CA LEU A 75 -18.64 37.38 -1.05
C LEU A 75 -18.67 38.59 -2.03
N PRO A 76 -19.62 38.61 -2.99
CA PRO A 76 -19.85 39.76 -3.84
C PRO A 76 -20.45 40.93 -3.06
N SER A 77 -20.05 42.16 -3.42
CA SER A 77 -20.53 43.38 -2.75
C SER A 77 -22.04 43.41 -2.57
N GLY A 78 -22.47 43.69 -1.33
CA GLY A 78 -23.87 43.73 -0.93
C GLY A 78 -24.37 42.42 -0.33
N PHE A 79 -23.62 41.32 -0.42
CA PHE A 79 -23.96 40.08 0.27
C PHE A 79 -23.43 40.08 1.70
N THR A 80 -24.16 39.43 2.60
CA THR A 80 -23.77 39.29 4.02
C THR A 80 -23.87 37.84 4.45
N TYR A 81 -22.82 37.29 5.06
CA TYR A 81 -22.84 35.94 5.64
C TYR A 81 -23.96 35.78 6.68
N GLU A 82 -24.62 34.62 6.72
CA GLU A 82 -25.61 34.25 7.74
C GLU A 82 -24.93 33.40 8.85
N PRO A 83 -24.72 33.93 10.07
CA PRO A 83 -24.10 33.19 11.17
C PRO A 83 -24.85 31.90 11.54
N GLY A 84 -24.11 30.88 11.95
CA GLY A 84 -24.61 29.55 12.27
C GLY A 84 -25.05 28.73 11.04
N SER A 85 -24.77 29.19 9.82
CA SER A 85 -25.14 28.50 8.59
C SER A 85 -24.08 27.55 8.03
N THR A 86 -22.86 27.57 8.58
CA THR A 86 -21.76 26.72 8.10
C THR A 86 -22.03 25.24 8.37
N ARG A 87 -21.76 24.42 7.36
CA ARG A 87 -21.52 22.98 7.47
C ARG A 87 -20.24 22.63 6.72
N VAL A 88 -19.32 21.97 7.40
CA VAL A 88 -18.11 21.42 6.82
C VAL A 88 -18.24 19.90 6.80
N GLU A 89 -18.25 19.33 5.61
CA GLU A 89 -18.46 17.90 5.40
C GLU A 89 -17.27 17.28 4.67
N GLU A 90 -16.83 16.11 5.14
CA GLU A 90 -15.79 15.30 4.53
C GLU A 90 -16.36 13.92 4.22
N GLY A 91 -16.25 13.45 2.98
CA GLY A 91 -16.85 12.18 2.57
C GLY A 91 -18.38 12.09 2.77
N GLY A 92 -19.05 13.23 2.96
CA GLY A 92 -20.49 13.32 3.28
C GLY A 92 -20.81 13.30 4.78
N GLU A 93 -19.82 13.19 5.66
CA GLU A 93 -19.99 13.28 7.11
C GLU A 93 -19.74 14.72 7.60
N LEU A 94 -20.59 15.22 8.51
CA LEU A 94 -20.43 16.54 9.11
C LEU A 94 -19.30 16.52 10.14
N ILE A 95 -18.17 17.15 9.81
CA ILE A 95 -17.00 17.24 10.69
C ILE A 95 -16.93 18.54 11.48
N SER A 96 -17.58 19.62 11.01
CA SER A 96 -17.66 20.89 11.74
C SER A 96 -18.86 21.73 11.34
N SER A 97 -19.31 22.59 12.25
CA SER A 97 -20.34 23.62 12.03
C SER A 97 -19.89 25.00 12.51
N SER A 98 -18.60 25.18 12.81
CA SER A 98 -18.05 26.45 13.26
C SER A 98 -18.11 27.50 12.16
N ASP A 99 -18.56 28.71 12.52
CA ASP A 99 -18.58 29.87 11.62
C ASP A 99 -17.17 30.30 11.20
N PRO A 100 -17.02 30.94 10.03
CA PRO A 100 -15.75 31.48 9.56
C PRO A 100 -15.27 32.68 10.38
N TYR A 101 -13.97 32.95 10.31
CA TYR A 101 -13.46 34.28 10.62
C TYR A 101 -13.91 35.27 9.52
N LEU A 102 -14.44 36.42 9.93
CA LEU A 102 -15.00 37.44 9.05
C LEU A 102 -14.10 38.67 9.00
N GLU A 103 -13.69 39.06 7.79
CA GLU A 103 -13.03 40.35 7.52
C GLU A 103 -13.67 41.01 6.29
N GLY A 104 -14.60 41.94 6.53
CA GLY A 104 -15.40 42.53 5.46
C GLY A 104 -16.26 41.47 4.77
N GLN A 105 -15.97 41.19 3.49
CA GLN A 105 -16.66 40.17 2.70
C GLN A 105 -15.92 38.83 2.63
N SER A 106 -14.73 38.75 3.22
CA SER A 106 -13.92 37.54 3.23
C SER A 106 -14.32 36.65 4.40
N LEU A 107 -14.70 35.43 4.08
CA LEU A 107 -15.07 34.36 5.00
C LEU A 107 -13.95 33.32 4.99
N THR A 108 -13.26 33.13 6.12
CA THR A 108 -12.13 32.18 6.19
C THR A 108 -12.43 31.05 7.17
N TRP A 109 -12.32 29.81 6.69
CA TRP A 109 -12.43 28.59 7.49
C TRP A 109 -11.10 27.82 7.53
N GLY A 110 -10.87 27.10 8.62
CA GLY A 110 -9.69 26.24 8.80
C GLY A 110 -8.87 26.63 10.03
N PRO A 111 -7.67 26.05 10.19
CA PRO A 111 -7.03 25.10 9.27
C PRO A 111 -7.72 23.73 9.26
N PHE A 112 -7.71 23.06 8.10
CA PHE A 112 -8.14 21.68 7.92
C PHE A 112 -6.97 20.79 7.48
N THR A 113 -7.10 19.50 7.76
CA THR A 113 -6.33 18.46 7.06
C THR A 113 -7.26 17.82 6.04
N ILE A 114 -6.89 17.86 4.76
CA ILE A 114 -7.61 17.17 3.70
C ILE A 114 -6.89 15.86 3.46
N PRO A 115 -7.50 14.69 3.74
CA PRO A 115 -6.85 13.41 3.56
C PRO A 115 -6.30 13.24 2.15
N ARG A 116 -5.22 12.48 2.02
CA ARG A 116 -4.70 12.00 0.74
C ARG A 116 -5.75 11.23 -0.07
N ALA A 117 -5.54 11.14 -1.37
CA ALA A 117 -6.30 10.27 -2.24
C ALA A 117 -5.98 8.78 -1.97
N ALA A 118 -6.94 7.92 -2.29
CA ALA A 118 -6.74 6.48 -2.40
C ALA A 118 -6.48 6.12 -3.86
N GLY A 119 -5.59 5.18 -4.12
CA GLY A 119 -5.31 4.68 -5.46
C GLY A 119 -5.65 3.20 -5.59
N ILE A 120 -6.21 2.82 -6.74
CA ILE A 120 -6.34 1.43 -7.15
C ILE A 120 -5.17 1.11 -8.07
N PHE A 121 -4.42 0.05 -7.75
CA PHE A 121 -3.20 -0.32 -8.45
C PHE A 121 -3.24 -1.78 -8.90
N ASP A 122 -2.55 -2.07 -10.00
CA ASP A 122 -2.12 -3.41 -10.37
C ASP A 122 -0.61 -3.51 -10.10
N ASN A 123 -0.26 -3.60 -8.81
CA ASN A 123 1.13 -3.61 -8.35
C ASN A 123 1.48 -4.96 -7.71
N HIS A 124 2.30 -5.73 -8.44
CA HIS A 124 2.78 -7.04 -7.99
C HIS A 124 4.00 -6.96 -7.07
N PHE A 125 4.60 -5.78 -6.88
CA PHE A 125 5.72 -5.61 -5.96
C PHE A 125 5.24 -5.65 -4.52
N GLY A 126 5.94 -6.45 -3.71
CA GLY A 126 5.67 -6.52 -2.29
C GLY A 126 6.92 -6.90 -1.49
N ILE A 127 6.78 -6.89 -0.17
CA ILE A 127 7.81 -7.37 0.77
C ILE A 127 7.13 -7.89 2.04
N HIS A 128 7.69 -8.94 2.63
CA HIS A 128 7.25 -9.40 3.95
C HIS A 128 7.87 -8.49 5.02
N THR A 129 7.05 -7.84 5.84
CA THR A 129 7.51 -7.05 6.99
C THR A 129 7.65 -7.93 8.24
N PHE A 130 8.40 -7.48 9.23
CA PHE A 130 8.70 -8.29 10.43
C PHE A 130 8.62 -7.46 11.70
N VAL A 131 7.40 -7.03 12.03
CA VAL A 131 7.14 -6.11 13.17
C VAL A 131 6.45 -6.78 14.36
N GLN A 132 6.06 -8.05 14.21
CA GLN A 132 5.16 -8.76 15.13
C GLN A 132 5.64 -8.86 16.58
N ASP A 133 6.97 -8.86 16.79
CA ASP A 133 7.56 -9.11 18.12
C ASP A 133 7.92 -7.82 18.86
N LEU A 134 8.08 -6.69 18.16
CA LEU A 134 8.30 -5.38 18.77
C LEU A 134 6.99 -4.63 18.99
N CYS A 135 6.11 -4.63 17.99
CA CYS A 135 4.82 -3.92 18.02
C CYS A 135 4.88 -2.44 18.47
N LEU A 136 5.97 -1.75 18.14
CA LEU A 136 6.13 -0.32 18.37
C LEU A 136 5.69 0.44 17.12
N GLU A 137 4.81 1.44 17.26
CA GLU A 137 4.31 2.25 16.14
C GLU A 137 5.46 2.85 15.31
N SER A 138 6.51 3.35 15.96
CA SER A 138 7.68 3.90 15.28
C SER A 138 8.47 2.87 14.46
N TYR A 139 8.48 1.61 14.89
CA TYR A 139 9.14 0.53 14.16
C TYR A 139 8.28 0.03 13.00
N VAL A 140 6.97 -0.04 13.22
CA VAL A 140 5.98 -0.31 12.17
C VAL A 140 6.11 0.73 11.06
N ASP A 141 6.10 2.01 11.43
CA ASP A 141 6.22 3.12 10.48
C ASP A 141 7.55 3.09 9.73
N PHE A 142 8.65 2.76 10.41
CA PHE A 142 9.96 2.58 9.77
C PHE A 142 9.93 1.48 8.70
N GLN A 143 9.43 0.28 9.02
CA GLN A 143 9.35 -0.81 8.06
C GLN A 143 8.41 -0.46 6.89
N LEU A 144 7.27 0.18 7.15
CA LEU A 144 6.34 0.58 6.11
C LEU A 144 6.89 1.71 5.22
N ASP A 145 7.64 2.67 5.77
CA ASP A 145 8.35 3.68 4.98
C ASP A 145 9.39 3.04 4.05
N LYS A 146 10.08 2.01 4.53
CA LYS A 146 11.06 1.26 3.75
C LYS A 146 10.41 0.37 2.70
N ALA A 147 9.28 -0.26 3.03
CA ALA A 147 8.46 -0.98 2.09
C ALA A 147 8.00 -0.03 0.98
N LEU A 148 7.40 1.12 1.30
CA LEU A 148 6.97 2.11 0.29
C LEU A 148 8.11 2.55 -0.63
N GLN A 149 9.31 2.78 -0.08
CA GLN A 149 10.49 3.09 -0.89
C GLN A 149 10.88 1.98 -1.86
N LEU A 150 10.65 0.72 -1.48
CA LEU A 150 11.03 -0.45 -2.25
C LEU A 150 9.98 -0.79 -3.32
N VAL A 151 8.71 -0.83 -2.91
CA VAL A 151 7.60 -1.41 -3.68
C VAL A 151 6.69 -0.36 -4.34
N GLY A 152 6.80 0.90 -3.93
CA GLY A 152 5.97 2.00 -4.46
C GLY A 152 4.52 1.96 -3.96
N LEU A 153 3.72 2.90 -4.46
CA LEU A 153 2.28 2.98 -4.16
C LEU A 153 1.56 1.74 -4.70
N GLY A 154 0.56 1.27 -3.97
CA GLY A 154 -0.17 0.03 -4.26
C GLY A 154 0.61 -1.25 -3.97
N GLY A 155 1.87 -1.14 -3.54
CA GLY A 155 2.71 -2.30 -3.25
C GLY A 155 2.25 -3.02 -1.99
N GLN A 156 2.56 -4.31 -1.92
CA GLN A 156 1.97 -5.21 -0.94
C GLN A 156 2.90 -5.46 0.24
N VAL A 157 2.31 -5.56 1.44
CA VAL A 157 3.07 -5.81 2.68
C VAL A 157 2.45 -6.98 3.45
N THR A 158 3.17 -8.11 3.46
CA THR A 158 2.76 -9.28 4.25
C THR A 158 3.24 -9.14 5.67
N GLN A 159 2.35 -9.31 6.64
CA GLN A 159 2.67 -9.19 8.06
C GLN A 159 2.00 -10.30 8.87
N LEU A 160 2.83 -11.00 9.66
CA LEU A 160 2.37 -11.94 10.69
C LEU A 160 1.65 -11.19 11.82
N VAL A 161 0.46 -11.67 12.18
CA VAL A 161 -0.29 -11.21 13.36
C VAL A 161 -0.73 -12.41 14.20
N TYR A 162 -0.33 -12.42 15.48
CA TYR A 162 -0.52 -13.57 16.37
C TYR A 162 -0.44 -13.14 17.84
N PRO A 163 -1.00 -13.93 18.79
CA PRO A 163 -1.81 -15.11 18.57
C PRO A 163 -3.30 -14.79 18.40
N VAL A 164 -3.97 -15.52 17.52
CA VAL A 164 -5.45 -15.56 17.46
C VAL A 164 -5.91 -16.89 18.08
N THR A 165 -6.63 -16.80 19.20
CA THR A 165 -7.18 -17.94 19.93
C THR A 165 -8.69 -17.76 20.13
N VAL A 166 -9.38 -18.78 20.65
CA VAL A 166 -10.83 -18.70 20.93
C VAL A 166 -11.21 -17.55 21.87
N SER A 167 -10.28 -17.09 22.71
CA SER A 167 -10.51 -15.98 23.64
C SER A 167 -10.29 -14.59 23.03
N THR A 168 -9.70 -14.50 21.83
CA THR A 168 -9.43 -13.23 21.14
C THR A 168 -10.75 -12.49 20.85
N GLN A 169 -10.90 -11.28 21.37
CA GLN A 169 -12.14 -10.48 21.25
C GLN A 169 -12.13 -9.49 20.08
N GLY A 170 -10.98 -9.25 19.46
CA GLY A 170 -10.76 -8.29 18.38
C GLY A 170 -9.27 -8.14 18.07
N PRO A 171 -8.89 -7.28 17.12
CA PRO A 171 -7.49 -7.10 16.76
C PRO A 171 -6.69 -6.41 17.88
N ASN A 172 -5.41 -6.76 18.00
CA ASN A 172 -4.48 -6.00 18.82
C ASN A 172 -4.34 -4.57 18.26
N PRO A 173 -4.27 -3.52 19.11
CA PRO A 173 -4.07 -2.13 18.65
C PRO A 173 -2.89 -1.94 17.69
N CYS A 174 -1.82 -2.71 17.85
CA CYS A 174 -0.67 -2.68 16.95
C CYS A 174 -1.02 -3.17 15.52
N TRP A 175 -1.91 -4.15 15.38
CA TRP A 175 -2.38 -4.62 14.07
C TRP A 175 -3.28 -3.57 13.41
N VAL A 176 -4.12 -2.91 14.21
CA VAL A 176 -4.93 -1.76 13.77
C VAL A 176 -4.03 -0.63 13.28
N HIS A 177 -2.97 -0.29 14.03
CA HIS A 177 -1.97 0.69 13.60
C HIS A 177 -1.30 0.28 12.29
N PHE A 178 -0.82 -0.95 12.18
CA PHE A 178 -0.17 -1.45 10.96
C PHE A 178 -1.05 -1.26 9.72
N VAL A 179 -2.33 -1.65 9.79
CA VAL A 179 -3.26 -1.52 8.65
C VAL A 179 -3.51 -0.05 8.31
N ASN A 180 -3.76 0.81 9.30
CA ASN A 180 -3.93 2.25 9.06
C ASN A 180 -2.67 2.88 8.45
N ALA A 181 -1.50 2.60 9.02
CA ALA A 181 -0.21 3.10 8.57
C ALA A 181 0.13 2.62 7.15
N ALA A 182 -0.26 1.39 6.79
CA ALA A 182 -0.15 0.88 5.43
C ALA A 182 -1.05 1.65 4.46
N TYR A 183 -2.34 1.82 4.80
CA TYR A 183 -3.28 2.59 3.97
C TYR A 183 -2.90 4.06 3.82
N GLU A 184 -2.33 4.68 4.86
CA GLU A 184 -1.78 6.04 4.76
C GLU A 184 -0.67 6.10 3.70
N ARG A 185 0.10 5.03 3.54
CA ARG A 185 1.14 4.93 2.51
C ARG A 185 0.63 4.42 1.17
N ASN A 186 -0.69 4.22 1.02
CA ASN A 186 -1.32 3.51 -0.11
C ASN A 186 -0.67 2.13 -0.35
N LEU A 187 -0.18 1.48 0.71
CA LEU A 187 0.27 0.09 0.67
C LEU A 187 -0.92 -0.84 0.91
N VAL A 188 -0.81 -2.06 0.37
CA VAL A 188 -1.87 -3.08 0.45
C VAL A 188 -1.47 -4.16 1.45
N PRO A 189 -2.09 -4.22 2.64
CA PRO A 189 -1.73 -5.18 3.67
C PRO A 189 -2.24 -6.59 3.36
N ILE A 190 -1.37 -7.58 3.59
CA ILE A 190 -1.68 -9.00 3.65
C ILE A 190 -1.42 -9.44 5.09
N LEU A 191 -2.48 -9.67 5.86
CA LEU A 191 -2.33 -10.11 7.25
C LEU A 191 -2.37 -11.63 7.34
N ARG A 192 -1.24 -12.20 7.76
CA ARG A 192 -1.11 -13.62 8.08
C ARG A 192 -1.54 -13.85 9.53
N LEU A 193 -2.77 -14.30 9.70
CA LEU A 193 -3.33 -14.64 11.01
C LEU A 193 -2.83 -16.03 11.42
N GLN A 194 -2.20 -16.10 12.59
CA GLN A 194 -1.61 -17.32 13.13
C GLN A 194 -2.11 -17.59 14.56
N GLY A 195 -2.09 -18.86 14.96
CA GLY A 195 -2.42 -19.31 16.31
C GLY A 195 -1.34 -19.02 17.35
N GLU A 196 -1.35 -19.80 18.43
CA GLU A 196 -0.41 -19.64 19.53
C GLU A 196 0.94 -20.33 19.23
N TRP A 197 2.04 -19.63 19.55
CA TRP A 197 3.37 -20.23 19.53
C TRP A 197 3.62 -20.99 20.85
N GLY A 198 3.74 -22.32 20.76
CA GLY A 198 3.95 -23.20 21.91
C GLY A 198 5.42 -23.37 22.32
N GLY A 199 6.33 -22.57 21.77
CA GLY A 199 7.77 -22.63 22.05
C GLY A 199 8.58 -23.50 21.07
N GLU A 200 8.09 -24.71 20.76
CA GLU A 200 8.70 -25.60 19.76
C GLU A 200 7.93 -25.61 18.44
N TYR A 201 6.61 -25.48 18.53
CA TYR A 201 5.67 -25.60 17.42
C TYR A 201 4.56 -24.56 17.53
N TRP A 202 3.97 -24.20 16.40
CA TRP A 202 2.65 -23.55 16.40
C TRP A 202 1.59 -24.57 16.81
N ILE A 203 0.74 -24.15 17.75
CA ILE A 203 -0.29 -25.00 18.32
C ILE A 203 -1.45 -25.08 17.32
N LYS A 204 -1.74 -26.29 16.82
CA LYS A 204 -2.81 -26.50 15.85
C LYS A 204 -4.17 -26.16 16.48
N PRO A 205 -5.10 -25.57 15.70
CA PRO A 205 -6.48 -25.37 16.11
C PRO A 205 -7.12 -26.63 16.69
N GLN A 206 -7.86 -26.48 17.80
CA GLN A 206 -8.67 -27.54 18.37
C GLN A 206 -10.12 -27.38 17.90
N PRO A 207 -10.77 -28.43 17.37
CA PRO A 207 -12.17 -28.35 16.98
C PRO A 207 -13.09 -28.33 18.20
N ASP A 208 -14.23 -27.64 18.06
CA ASP A 208 -15.39 -27.76 18.93
C ASP A 208 -16.05 -29.14 18.76
N SER A 209 -16.90 -29.54 19.71
CA SER A 209 -17.73 -30.74 19.56
C SER A 209 -18.91 -30.43 18.61
N PRO A 210 -19.16 -31.21 17.54
CA PRO A 210 -18.65 -32.56 17.28
C PRO A 210 -17.45 -32.65 16.30
N GLY A 211 -16.84 -31.55 15.88
CA GLY A 211 -15.66 -31.54 15.02
C GLY A 211 -15.46 -30.30 14.15
N ASP A 212 -16.31 -29.28 14.26
CA ASP A 212 -16.16 -27.99 13.56
C ASP A 212 -15.25 -27.02 14.33
N TYR A 213 -14.92 -25.88 13.74
CA TYR A 213 -14.03 -24.87 14.32
C TYR A 213 -14.77 -23.56 14.64
N THR A 214 -16.08 -23.63 14.91
CA THR A 214 -16.96 -22.46 15.07
C THR A 214 -16.40 -21.40 16.03
N SER A 215 -15.96 -21.79 17.22
CA SER A 215 -15.46 -20.88 18.26
C SER A 215 -14.22 -20.11 17.80
N LEU A 216 -13.29 -20.80 17.13
CA LEU A 216 -12.06 -20.18 16.63
C LEU A 216 -12.34 -19.35 15.37
N ALA A 217 -13.20 -19.82 14.47
CA ALA A 217 -13.64 -19.08 13.30
C ALA A 217 -14.28 -17.74 13.68
N GLN A 218 -15.11 -17.72 14.73
CA GLN A 218 -15.67 -16.49 15.29
C GLN A 218 -14.60 -15.56 15.87
N ALA A 219 -13.50 -16.09 16.42
CA ALA A 219 -12.38 -15.25 16.88
C ALA A 219 -11.63 -14.61 15.71
N TYR A 220 -11.36 -15.36 14.64
CA TYR A 220 -10.78 -14.82 13.41
C TYR A 220 -11.70 -13.74 12.81
N MET A 221 -13.00 -13.99 12.75
CA MET A 221 -13.98 -13.01 12.28
C MET A 221 -13.95 -11.71 13.10
N ARG A 222 -13.96 -11.78 14.44
CA ARG A 222 -13.86 -10.59 15.31
C ARG A 222 -12.58 -9.79 15.08
N VAL A 223 -11.45 -10.47 14.88
CA VAL A 223 -10.19 -9.80 14.53
C VAL A 223 -10.36 -9.06 13.21
N VAL A 224 -10.82 -9.74 12.16
CA VAL A 224 -10.96 -9.17 10.81
C VAL A 224 -11.99 -8.04 10.76
N GLU A 225 -13.14 -8.20 11.40
CA GLU A 225 -14.21 -7.20 11.48
C GLU A 225 -13.74 -5.91 12.17
N GLY A 226 -12.90 -6.04 13.20
CA GLY A 226 -12.34 -4.92 13.95
C GLY A 226 -11.15 -4.22 13.28
N LEU A 227 -10.59 -4.77 12.19
CA LEU A 227 -9.50 -4.12 11.47
C LEU A 227 -9.99 -2.93 10.64
N PRO A 228 -9.15 -1.90 10.43
CA PRO A 228 -9.48 -0.77 9.58
C PRO A 228 -9.78 -1.20 8.15
N ARG A 229 -10.77 -0.54 7.56
CA ARG A 229 -11.19 -0.71 6.16
C ARG A 229 -11.38 0.66 5.56
N ARG A 230 -10.81 0.88 4.36
CA ARG A 230 -10.85 2.16 3.66
C ARG A 230 -11.25 1.91 2.21
N ASP A 231 -12.08 2.77 1.65
CA ASP A 231 -12.47 2.67 0.25
C ASP A 231 -11.23 2.77 -0.66
N GLY A 232 -11.27 2.04 -1.77
CA GLY A 232 -10.12 1.90 -2.68
C GLY A 232 -9.01 0.98 -2.16
N HIS A 233 -9.10 0.43 -0.95
CA HIS A 233 -8.08 -0.47 -0.39
C HIS A 233 -8.63 -1.87 -0.16
N THR A 234 -7.87 -2.86 -0.62
CA THR A 234 -8.14 -4.28 -0.32
C THR A 234 -7.44 -4.67 0.98
N LEU A 235 -8.10 -5.50 1.79
CA LEU A 235 -7.53 -6.15 2.97
C LEU A 235 -7.42 -7.64 2.68
N TYR A 236 -6.19 -8.14 2.48
CA TYR A 236 -5.96 -9.57 2.32
C TYR A 236 -5.76 -10.25 3.67
N ILE A 237 -6.46 -11.36 3.88
CA ILE A 237 -6.39 -12.17 5.10
C ILE A 237 -5.87 -13.56 4.73
N GLN A 238 -4.62 -13.83 5.06
CA GLN A 238 -4.03 -15.16 4.99
C GLN A 238 -4.33 -15.94 6.26
N VAL A 239 -4.94 -17.10 6.11
CA VAL A 239 -5.31 -17.97 7.23
C VAL A 239 -4.26 -19.07 7.40
N TRP A 240 -3.42 -18.90 8.42
CA TRP A 240 -2.30 -19.77 8.78
C TRP A 240 -1.05 -19.63 7.90
N ASN A 241 -0.01 -20.41 8.21
CA ASN A 241 1.25 -20.50 7.48
C ASN A 241 1.70 -21.96 7.38
N GLU A 242 2.06 -22.43 6.18
CA GLU A 242 2.68 -23.74 5.91
C GLU A 242 2.16 -24.91 6.78
N PRO A 243 0.83 -25.15 6.83
CA PRO A 243 0.23 -26.19 7.69
C PRO A 243 0.68 -27.62 7.34
N ASP A 244 1.39 -27.78 6.23
CA ASP A 244 2.02 -29.03 5.81
C ASP A 244 3.38 -29.28 6.47
N LEU A 245 3.95 -28.30 7.20
CA LEU A 245 5.15 -28.46 8.00
C LEU A 245 4.84 -28.93 9.43
N PRO A 246 5.65 -29.86 9.98
CA PRO A 246 5.51 -30.26 11.39
C PRO A 246 5.58 -29.08 12.36
N VAL A 247 6.44 -28.08 12.08
CA VAL A 247 6.60 -26.93 12.98
C VAL A 247 5.37 -26.04 13.06
N GLU A 248 4.56 -26.04 12.00
CA GLU A 248 3.38 -25.19 11.85
C GLU A 248 2.09 -25.87 12.29
N TRP A 249 2.14 -27.16 12.67
CA TRP A 249 0.92 -27.92 13.00
C TRP A 249 1.14 -28.93 14.12
N SER A 250 1.72 -28.48 15.24
CA SER A 250 1.96 -29.30 16.45
C SER A 250 2.65 -30.64 16.17
N ASN A 251 3.63 -30.64 15.28
CA ASN A 251 4.38 -31.80 14.81
C ASN A 251 3.52 -32.90 14.14
N GLN A 252 2.30 -32.57 13.72
CA GLN A 252 1.33 -33.52 13.16
C GLN A 252 0.54 -32.93 11.98
N PRO A 253 1.19 -32.56 10.86
CA PRO A 253 0.51 -31.96 9.71
C PRO A 253 -0.68 -32.77 9.22
N SER A 254 -1.80 -32.10 8.99
CA SER A 254 -3.04 -32.76 8.57
C SER A 254 -3.85 -31.87 7.63
N ALA A 255 -3.90 -32.26 6.35
CA ALA A 255 -4.68 -31.54 5.35
C ALA A 255 -6.19 -31.56 5.65
N SER A 256 -6.71 -32.64 6.24
CA SER A 256 -8.13 -32.70 6.61
C SER A 256 -8.46 -31.76 7.77
N GLU A 257 -7.60 -31.68 8.79
CA GLU A 257 -7.82 -30.75 9.91
C GLU A 257 -7.69 -29.30 9.45
N TYR A 258 -6.60 -28.97 8.74
CA TYR A 258 -6.39 -27.63 8.22
C TYR A 258 -7.50 -27.21 7.25
N GLY A 259 -7.91 -28.09 6.33
CA GLY A 259 -8.98 -27.78 5.38
C GLY A 259 -10.32 -27.50 6.05
N SER A 260 -10.72 -28.30 7.06
CA SER A 260 -11.97 -28.05 7.80
C SER A 260 -11.91 -26.75 8.59
N PHE A 261 -10.79 -26.50 9.28
CA PHE A 261 -10.53 -25.24 9.97
C PHE A 261 -10.62 -24.04 9.02
N PHE A 262 -9.98 -24.13 7.86
CA PHE A 262 -9.96 -23.06 6.87
C PHE A 262 -11.36 -22.75 6.33
N VAL A 263 -12.16 -23.78 6.02
CA VAL A 263 -13.54 -23.60 5.52
C VAL A 263 -14.40 -22.85 6.53
N ASP A 264 -14.33 -23.22 7.81
CA ASP A 264 -15.11 -22.56 8.86
C ASP A 264 -14.67 -21.10 9.09
N VAL A 265 -13.35 -20.85 9.10
CA VAL A 265 -12.79 -19.49 9.23
C VAL A 265 -13.19 -18.62 8.04
N ALA A 266 -13.03 -19.12 6.82
CA ALA A 266 -13.39 -18.39 5.61
C ALA A 266 -14.89 -18.06 5.59
N ALA A 267 -15.75 -19.01 5.94
CA ALA A 267 -17.20 -18.78 6.04
C ALA A 267 -17.54 -17.69 7.06
N ALA A 268 -16.87 -17.69 8.23
CA ALA A 268 -17.06 -16.65 9.24
C ALA A 268 -16.59 -15.28 8.75
N ILE A 269 -15.42 -15.18 8.11
CA ILE A 269 -14.92 -13.92 7.53
C ILE A 269 -15.86 -13.41 6.43
N TYR A 270 -16.32 -14.27 5.52
CA TYR A 270 -17.25 -13.87 4.47
C TYR A 270 -18.61 -13.39 5.00
N SER A 271 -19.02 -13.83 6.19
CA SER A 271 -20.25 -13.36 6.82
C SER A 271 -20.23 -11.87 7.21
N ILE A 272 -19.04 -11.25 7.27
CA ILE A 272 -18.88 -9.79 7.44
C ILE A 272 -19.51 -9.02 6.26
N GLY A 273 -19.55 -9.61 5.07
CA GLY A 273 -20.24 -9.04 3.90
C GLY A 273 -19.56 -7.81 3.28
N ASP A 274 -18.26 -7.63 3.51
CA ASP A 274 -17.48 -6.51 2.98
C ASP A 274 -16.57 -6.98 1.82
N PRO A 275 -16.81 -6.54 0.57
CA PRO A 275 -16.08 -7.01 -0.60
C PRO A 275 -14.62 -6.56 -0.65
N ARG A 276 -14.20 -5.65 0.25
CA ARG A 276 -12.79 -5.23 0.37
C ARG A 276 -11.93 -6.31 1.05
N ILE A 277 -12.55 -7.28 1.72
CA ILE A 277 -11.85 -8.36 2.42
C ILE A 277 -11.70 -9.54 1.47
N GLN A 278 -10.46 -9.97 1.24
CA GLN A 278 -10.16 -11.16 0.45
C GLN A 278 -9.38 -12.18 1.26
N VAL A 279 -9.79 -13.45 1.19
CA VAL A 279 -9.25 -14.55 1.98
C VAL A 279 -8.26 -15.37 1.13
N LEU A 280 -7.10 -15.66 1.72
CA LEU A 280 -6.04 -16.49 1.18
C LEU A 280 -5.86 -17.75 2.04
N ASN A 281 -5.53 -18.87 1.41
CA ASN A 281 -5.07 -20.06 2.15
C ASN A 281 -3.75 -19.80 2.87
N GLY A 282 -3.43 -20.68 3.80
CA GLY A 282 -2.10 -20.88 4.34
C GLY A 282 -1.25 -21.44 3.21
N PRO A 283 -0.24 -20.69 2.74
CA PRO A 283 0.65 -21.13 1.68
C PRO A 283 1.37 -22.40 2.12
N LEU A 284 1.62 -23.31 1.18
CA LEU A 284 2.27 -24.60 1.46
C LEU A 284 3.76 -24.52 1.15
N THR A 285 4.52 -25.49 1.67
CA THR A 285 5.90 -25.66 1.24
C THR A 285 6.00 -25.95 -0.28
N PRO A 286 7.09 -25.51 -0.94
CA PRO A 286 7.19 -25.58 -2.39
C PRO A 286 6.92 -26.98 -2.96
N GLY A 287 5.85 -27.08 -3.76
CA GLY A 287 5.55 -28.28 -4.55
C GLY A 287 4.84 -29.42 -3.81
N ASN A 288 4.30 -29.20 -2.61
CA ASN A 288 3.54 -30.22 -1.87
C ASN A 288 2.13 -30.49 -2.44
N THR A 289 2.07 -30.92 -3.70
CA THR A 289 0.82 -31.21 -4.42
C THR A 289 -0.01 -32.34 -3.80
N SER A 290 0.64 -33.21 -3.01
CA SER A 290 -0.05 -34.27 -2.28
C SER A 290 -0.95 -33.71 -1.17
N PHE A 291 -0.53 -32.62 -0.53
CA PHE A 291 -1.32 -31.93 0.49
C PHE A 291 -2.45 -31.15 -0.18
N VAL A 292 -2.20 -30.44 -1.29
CA VAL A 292 -3.25 -29.77 -2.09
C VAL A 292 -4.34 -30.76 -2.51
N ARG A 293 -3.96 -31.95 -3.00
CA ARG A 293 -4.91 -32.99 -3.39
C ARG A 293 -5.80 -33.44 -2.22
N GLN A 294 -5.25 -33.49 -1.01
CA GLN A 294 -6.03 -33.82 0.18
C GLN A 294 -6.94 -32.67 0.61
N LEU A 295 -6.46 -31.42 0.53
CA LEU A 295 -7.24 -30.24 0.87
C LEU A 295 -8.49 -30.10 0.00
N VAL A 296 -8.39 -30.28 -1.31
CA VAL A 296 -9.56 -30.17 -2.19
C VAL A 296 -10.57 -31.31 -2.03
N ASN A 297 -10.24 -32.38 -1.30
CA ASN A 297 -11.22 -33.40 -0.89
C ASN A 297 -12.02 -32.98 0.35
N VAL A 298 -11.58 -31.94 1.08
CA VAL A 298 -12.37 -31.38 2.18
C VAL A 298 -13.56 -30.61 1.58
N PRO A 299 -14.80 -30.92 2.00
CA PRO A 299 -15.99 -30.28 1.46
C PRO A 299 -15.92 -28.74 1.56
N GLY A 300 -16.17 -28.07 0.44
CA GLY A 300 -16.20 -26.60 0.37
C GLY A 300 -14.84 -25.91 0.22
N PHE A 301 -13.72 -26.58 0.53
CA PHE A 301 -12.39 -25.95 0.57
C PHE A 301 -12.02 -25.23 -0.74
N ALA A 302 -12.26 -25.88 -1.89
CA ALA A 302 -11.93 -25.31 -3.19
C ALA A 302 -12.68 -23.99 -3.49
N GLN A 303 -13.77 -23.69 -2.78
CA GLN A 303 -14.58 -22.47 -2.94
C GLN A 303 -14.36 -21.44 -1.81
N SER A 304 -13.54 -21.75 -0.81
CA SER A 304 -13.41 -20.97 0.44
C SER A 304 -12.28 -19.93 0.43
N PHE A 305 -11.75 -19.56 -0.73
CA PHE A 305 -10.69 -18.55 -0.86
C PHE A 305 -10.88 -17.71 -2.11
N ASP A 306 -10.36 -16.49 -2.11
CA ASP A 306 -10.42 -15.56 -3.25
C ASP A 306 -9.22 -15.75 -4.17
N LEU A 307 -8.01 -15.74 -3.60
CA LEU A 307 -6.74 -16.01 -4.28
C LEU A 307 -6.00 -17.15 -3.57
N TRP A 308 -5.10 -17.80 -4.30
CA TRP A 308 -4.23 -18.83 -3.72
C TRP A 308 -2.91 -18.22 -3.25
N ALA A 309 -2.56 -18.37 -1.97
CA ALA A 309 -1.23 -18.05 -1.47
C ALA A 309 -0.27 -19.23 -1.68
N SER A 310 0.97 -18.96 -2.04
CA SER A 310 2.01 -19.97 -2.26
C SER A 310 3.39 -19.47 -1.86
N HIS A 311 4.27 -20.37 -1.43
CA HIS A 311 5.68 -20.08 -1.14
C HIS A 311 6.57 -20.73 -2.19
N CYS A 312 7.34 -19.92 -2.91
CA CYS A 312 8.26 -20.41 -3.92
C CYS A 312 9.70 -19.99 -3.63
N TYR A 313 10.49 -20.98 -3.20
CA TYR A 313 11.90 -20.82 -2.90
C TYR A 313 12.78 -21.52 -3.95
N PRO A 314 13.33 -20.78 -4.93
CA PRO A 314 14.19 -21.33 -5.98
C PRO A 314 15.58 -21.76 -5.49
N LEU A 315 15.91 -21.54 -4.21
CA LEU A 315 17.21 -21.81 -3.61
C LEU A 315 18.33 -21.05 -4.33
N ASN A 316 19.11 -21.68 -5.22
CA ASN A 316 20.12 -21.01 -6.04
C ASN A 316 19.87 -21.10 -7.56
N HIS A 317 18.66 -21.48 -7.99
CA HIS A 317 18.26 -21.43 -9.39
C HIS A 317 17.96 -20.01 -9.86
N PRO A 318 18.54 -19.55 -10.99
CA PRO A 318 18.21 -18.25 -11.54
C PRO A 318 16.74 -18.21 -12.03
N PRO A 319 16.10 -17.03 -12.15
CA PRO A 319 14.68 -16.94 -12.47
C PRO A 319 14.29 -17.47 -13.87
N GLN A 320 15.23 -17.58 -14.82
CA GLN A 320 14.97 -18.26 -16.11
C GLN A 320 14.86 -19.79 -15.99
N TYR A 321 15.17 -20.36 -14.83
CA TYR A 321 14.90 -21.76 -14.51
C TYR A 321 13.50 -21.83 -13.90
N ASN A 322 12.50 -22.06 -14.75
CA ASN A 322 11.09 -21.92 -14.39
C ASN A 322 10.22 -22.93 -15.16
N ILE A 323 8.97 -23.06 -14.72
CA ILE A 323 8.00 -23.99 -15.29
C ILE A 323 7.35 -23.39 -16.54
N HIS A 324 7.05 -22.10 -16.55
CA HIS A 324 6.43 -21.39 -17.68
C HIS A 324 7.18 -21.61 -19.01
N ASP A 325 8.51 -21.47 -18.97
CA ASP A 325 9.39 -21.60 -20.13
C ASP A 325 9.84 -23.05 -20.37
N GLY A 326 9.41 -23.99 -19.50
CA GLY A 326 9.76 -25.41 -19.60
C GLY A 326 11.24 -25.71 -19.36
N THR A 327 11.97 -24.82 -18.70
CA THR A 327 13.43 -24.95 -18.47
C THR A 327 13.77 -25.70 -17.19
N ALA A 328 12.83 -25.79 -16.24
CA ALA A 328 13.05 -26.39 -14.94
C ALA A 328 12.98 -27.93 -14.95
N ARG A 329 14.02 -28.58 -14.42
CA ARG A 329 14.03 -30.02 -14.10
C ARG A 329 13.46 -30.29 -12.71
N TYR A 330 13.85 -29.50 -11.72
CA TYR A 330 13.36 -29.55 -10.34
C TYR A 330 12.31 -28.46 -10.14
N ARG A 331 11.09 -28.75 -10.60
CA ARG A 331 9.99 -27.79 -10.72
C ARG A 331 9.56 -27.14 -9.40
N GLN A 332 9.78 -27.79 -8.26
CA GLN A 332 9.46 -27.23 -6.95
C GLN A 332 10.43 -26.13 -6.50
N TYR A 333 11.62 -26.03 -7.09
CA TYR A 333 12.63 -25.02 -6.76
C TYR A 333 12.75 -23.99 -7.89
N THR A 334 11.62 -23.40 -8.25
CA THR A 334 11.51 -22.33 -9.24
C THR A 334 10.76 -21.14 -8.65
N ILE A 335 10.86 -19.98 -9.29
CA ILE A 335 10.11 -18.77 -8.88
C ILE A 335 8.60 -18.86 -9.18
N ASP A 336 8.18 -19.91 -9.89
CA ASP A 336 6.80 -20.16 -10.33
C ASP A 336 6.30 -21.56 -9.93
N CYS A 337 6.85 -22.10 -8.84
CA CYS A 337 6.51 -23.41 -8.30
C CYS A 337 5.01 -23.57 -7.99
N TYR A 338 4.30 -22.46 -7.76
CA TYR A 338 2.85 -22.38 -7.55
C TYR A 338 2.06 -23.03 -8.69
N LEU A 339 2.60 -23.10 -9.91
CA LEU A 339 1.94 -23.78 -11.02
C LEU A 339 1.66 -25.26 -10.74
N LEU A 340 2.47 -25.90 -9.88
CA LEU A 340 2.23 -27.27 -9.43
C LEU A 340 0.95 -27.35 -8.58
N GLU A 341 0.74 -26.35 -7.71
CA GLU A 341 -0.40 -26.25 -6.82
C GLU A 341 -1.66 -25.87 -7.60
N LEU A 342 -1.58 -24.88 -8.50
CA LEU A 342 -2.69 -24.50 -9.39
C LEU A 342 -3.11 -25.67 -10.29
N GLN A 343 -2.15 -26.47 -10.78
CA GLN A 343 -2.45 -27.69 -11.52
C GLN A 343 -3.20 -28.72 -10.66
N ALA A 344 -2.82 -28.89 -9.40
CA ALA A 344 -3.51 -29.79 -8.47
C ALA A 344 -4.93 -29.29 -8.14
N LEU A 345 -5.12 -27.99 -7.90
CA LEU A 345 -6.44 -27.37 -7.72
C LEU A 345 -7.35 -27.62 -8.93
N ALA A 346 -6.83 -27.38 -10.15
CA ALA A 346 -7.58 -27.59 -11.38
C ALA A 346 -7.94 -29.06 -11.62
N THR A 347 -7.01 -29.97 -11.32
CA THR A 347 -7.17 -31.40 -11.60
C THR A 347 -8.10 -32.08 -10.60
N TYR A 348 -7.95 -31.78 -9.31
CA TYR A 348 -8.63 -32.50 -8.23
C TYR A 348 -9.76 -31.70 -7.60
N GLY A 349 -9.64 -30.37 -7.51
CA GLY A 349 -10.69 -29.48 -6.98
C GLY A 349 -11.60 -28.86 -8.04
N GLY A 350 -11.29 -29.05 -9.33
CA GLY A 350 -12.07 -28.50 -10.45
C GLY A 350 -11.98 -26.98 -10.64
N ARG A 351 -11.21 -26.26 -9.81
CA ARG A 351 -11.08 -24.80 -9.86
C ARG A 351 -9.93 -24.40 -10.78
N ARG A 352 -10.24 -23.67 -11.86
CA ARG A 352 -9.27 -23.18 -12.86
C ARG A 352 -9.18 -21.66 -12.86
N GLY A 353 -8.11 -21.12 -13.42
CA GLY A 353 -7.92 -19.66 -13.54
C GLY A 353 -7.73 -18.95 -12.20
N VAL A 354 -7.34 -19.69 -11.16
CA VAL A 354 -7.05 -19.14 -9.84
C VAL A 354 -5.82 -18.25 -9.94
N LYS A 355 -5.94 -17.04 -9.42
CA LYS A 355 -4.86 -16.07 -9.28
C LYS A 355 -4.04 -16.37 -8.03
N VAL A 356 -2.76 -16.03 -8.05
CA VAL A 356 -1.79 -16.38 -7.01
C VAL A 356 -1.18 -15.16 -6.34
N MET A 357 -1.00 -15.29 -5.03
CA MET A 357 -0.22 -14.38 -4.19
C MET A 357 0.99 -15.14 -3.66
N LEU A 358 2.21 -14.67 -3.95
CA LEU A 358 3.41 -15.28 -3.38
C LEU A 358 3.76 -14.56 -2.08
N THR A 359 3.28 -15.09 -0.96
CA THR A 359 3.39 -14.44 0.36
C THR A 359 4.77 -14.61 1.00
N GLU A 360 5.56 -15.54 0.46
CA GLU A 360 7.00 -15.63 0.66
C GLU A 360 7.70 -16.12 -0.62
N ALA A 361 8.90 -15.62 -0.85
CA ALA A 361 9.80 -16.01 -1.92
C ALA A 361 11.21 -15.47 -1.64
N GLY A 362 12.19 -15.84 -2.47
CA GLY A 362 13.47 -15.15 -2.53
C GLY A 362 14.68 -16.08 -2.53
N TYR A 363 15.85 -15.46 -2.35
CA TYR A 363 17.16 -16.11 -2.43
C TYR A 363 17.95 -15.86 -1.15
N GLY A 364 18.13 -16.91 -0.33
CA GLY A 364 18.94 -16.81 0.87
C GLY A 364 20.44 -16.78 0.53
N LEU A 365 21.18 -15.82 1.11
CA LEU A 365 22.63 -15.73 0.94
C LEU A 365 23.34 -17.06 1.18
N TYR A 366 24.37 -17.34 0.39
CA TYR A 366 25.19 -18.55 0.44
C TYR A 366 24.48 -19.86 0.08
N ASP A 367 23.22 -19.82 -0.38
CA ASP A 367 22.58 -21.05 -0.88
C ASP A 367 23.37 -21.61 -2.05
N ARG A 368 23.64 -22.91 -2.02
CA ARG A 368 24.45 -23.60 -3.03
C ARG A 368 23.90 -24.99 -3.33
N THR A 369 22.62 -25.20 -3.08
CA THR A 369 21.95 -26.51 -3.14
C THR A 369 22.17 -27.17 -4.50
N PHE A 370 22.00 -26.42 -5.58
CA PHE A 370 22.14 -26.88 -6.97
C PHE A 370 23.52 -26.58 -7.59
N ARG A 371 24.58 -26.45 -6.77
CA ARG A 371 25.96 -26.32 -7.30
C ARG A 371 26.37 -27.48 -8.21
N PHE A 372 25.77 -28.66 -8.00
CA PHE A 372 26.02 -29.85 -8.83
C PHE A 372 25.45 -29.71 -10.25
N GLU A 373 24.47 -28.82 -10.47
CA GLU A 373 24.00 -28.43 -11.81
C GLU A 373 24.79 -27.26 -12.39
N GLY A 374 25.81 -26.77 -11.67
CA GLY A 374 26.68 -25.67 -12.11
C GLY A 374 26.20 -24.27 -11.71
N TYR A 375 25.13 -24.15 -10.92
CA TYR A 375 24.67 -22.84 -10.44
C TYR A 375 25.57 -22.31 -9.32
N PRO A 376 25.93 -21.01 -9.35
CA PRO A 376 26.76 -20.42 -8.31
C PRO A 376 26.05 -20.43 -6.96
N ALA A 377 26.84 -20.28 -5.88
CA ALA A 377 26.26 -19.99 -4.58
C ALA A 377 25.65 -18.58 -4.59
N ILE A 378 24.58 -18.35 -3.84
CA ILE A 378 23.97 -17.03 -3.74
C ILE A 378 24.93 -16.06 -3.03
N ASP A 379 25.17 -14.92 -3.66
CA ASP A 379 25.91 -13.78 -3.11
C ASP A 379 25.10 -12.49 -3.33
N GLU A 380 25.58 -11.35 -2.86
CA GLU A 380 24.86 -10.07 -3.02
C GLU A 380 24.59 -9.71 -4.49
N ASP A 381 25.54 -9.97 -5.38
CA ASP A 381 25.47 -9.53 -6.77
C ASP A 381 24.48 -10.40 -7.56
N ASN A 382 24.58 -11.72 -7.47
CA ASN A 382 23.66 -12.61 -8.17
C ASN A 382 22.26 -12.56 -7.58
N ARG A 383 22.11 -12.42 -6.25
CA ARG A 383 20.83 -12.24 -5.57
C ARG A 383 20.10 -11.00 -6.07
N ALA A 384 20.81 -9.87 -6.14
CA ALA A 384 20.24 -8.63 -6.64
C ALA A 384 19.83 -8.73 -8.12
N LYS A 385 20.65 -9.38 -8.96
CA LYS A 385 20.32 -9.62 -10.36
C LYS A 385 19.11 -10.55 -10.52
N TYR A 386 19.02 -11.60 -9.70
CA TYR A 386 17.93 -12.56 -9.76
C TYR A 386 16.61 -11.92 -9.31
N MET A 387 16.58 -11.23 -8.17
CA MET A 387 15.37 -10.55 -7.70
C MET A 387 14.91 -9.46 -8.67
N LYS A 388 15.85 -8.65 -9.20
CA LYS A 388 15.51 -7.63 -10.22
C LYS A 388 14.85 -8.26 -11.45
N ARG A 389 15.40 -9.37 -11.95
CA ARG A 389 14.87 -10.06 -13.13
C ARG A 389 13.57 -10.79 -12.84
N ALA A 390 13.43 -11.43 -11.67
CA ALA A 390 12.18 -12.06 -11.25
C ALA A 390 11.01 -11.06 -11.29
N PHE A 391 11.18 -9.88 -10.68
CA PHE A 391 10.16 -8.83 -10.72
C PHE A 391 9.92 -8.22 -12.11
N ARG A 392 10.99 -7.93 -12.85
CA ARG A 392 10.90 -7.17 -14.12
C ARG A 392 10.51 -8.05 -15.32
N ASP A 393 11.11 -9.23 -15.43
CA ASP A 393 11.04 -10.06 -16.65
C ASP A 393 9.99 -11.17 -16.54
N PHE A 394 9.66 -11.61 -15.31
CA PHE A 394 8.87 -12.83 -15.10
C PHE A 394 7.54 -12.56 -14.38
N TRP A 395 7.55 -12.20 -13.08
CA TRP A 395 6.31 -11.99 -12.31
C TRP A 395 5.43 -10.88 -12.90
N ALA A 396 6.02 -9.82 -13.46
CA ALA A 396 5.26 -8.79 -14.19
C ALA A 396 4.58 -9.29 -15.48
N SER A 397 5.05 -10.41 -16.03
CA SER A 397 4.56 -10.95 -17.31
C SER A 397 3.55 -12.09 -17.15
N TRP A 398 3.41 -12.63 -15.93
CA TRP A 398 2.56 -13.78 -15.65
C TRP A 398 1.23 -13.31 -15.06
N PRO A 399 0.13 -13.36 -15.85
CA PRO A 399 -1.12 -12.70 -15.50
C PRO A 399 -1.81 -13.33 -14.27
N GLU A 400 -1.45 -14.54 -13.88
CA GLU A 400 -1.95 -15.15 -12.64
C GLU A 400 -1.35 -14.54 -11.38
N VAL A 401 -0.17 -13.91 -11.44
CA VAL A 401 0.51 -13.35 -10.27
C VAL A 401 -0.12 -12.00 -9.92
N VAL A 402 -0.75 -11.92 -8.76
CA VAL A 402 -1.30 -10.67 -8.20
C VAL A 402 -0.24 -9.92 -7.40
N GLY A 403 0.65 -10.65 -6.74
CA GLY A 403 1.74 -10.03 -6.00
C GLY A 403 2.73 -11.01 -5.41
N VAL A 404 3.89 -10.48 -5.05
CA VAL A 404 5.02 -11.22 -4.51
C VAL A 404 5.64 -10.44 -3.38
N THR A 405 5.65 -11.03 -2.18
CA THR A 405 6.26 -10.47 -0.97
C THR A 405 7.42 -11.35 -0.51
N PRO A 406 8.66 -11.11 -1.00
CA PRO A 406 9.81 -11.89 -0.59
C PRO A 406 10.05 -11.85 0.92
N PHE A 407 10.58 -12.94 1.46
CA PHE A 407 11.00 -13.04 2.86
C PHE A 407 12.44 -12.54 2.97
N GLU A 408 12.76 -11.52 3.77
CA GLU A 408 11.88 -10.57 4.45
C GLU A 408 12.59 -9.21 4.58
N LEU A 409 11.87 -8.14 4.94
CA LEU A 409 12.44 -6.80 4.91
C LEU A 409 13.63 -6.67 5.87
N VAL A 410 13.42 -6.96 7.16
CA VAL A 410 14.44 -6.98 8.20
C VAL A 410 13.89 -7.51 9.53
N ASP A 411 14.55 -8.53 10.08
CA ASP A 411 14.31 -9.02 11.44
C ASP A 411 14.92 -8.04 12.47
N PRO A 412 14.16 -7.51 13.45
CA PRO A 412 14.71 -6.66 14.50
C PRO A 412 15.76 -7.35 15.38
N TYR A 413 15.77 -8.68 15.46
CA TYR A 413 16.71 -9.45 16.29
C TYR A 413 17.89 -10.03 15.51
N GLY A 414 17.90 -9.90 14.17
CA GLY A 414 18.96 -10.41 13.31
C GLY A 414 19.10 -11.94 13.35
N THR A 415 18.00 -12.66 13.56
CA THR A 415 17.91 -14.13 13.49
C THR A 415 17.90 -14.62 12.04
N TRP A 416 17.39 -13.80 11.12
CA TRP A 416 17.24 -14.13 9.69
C TRP A 416 18.15 -13.33 8.73
N PRO A 417 19.43 -13.06 9.06
CA PRO A 417 20.29 -12.15 8.29
C PRO A 417 20.61 -12.65 6.87
N ARG A 418 20.33 -13.93 6.62
CA ARG A 418 20.44 -14.55 5.30
C ARG A 418 19.39 -14.03 4.30
N TRP A 419 18.23 -13.62 4.80
CA TRP A 419 17.04 -13.25 4.03
C TRP A 419 16.83 -11.74 3.97
N ASP A 420 17.27 -11.03 5.01
CA ASP A 420 17.14 -9.59 5.17
C ASP A 420 17.44 -8.78 3.90
N TRP A 421 16.59 -7.78 3.66
CA TRP A 421 16.75 -6.78 2.62
C TRP A 421 17.40 -5.50 3.14
N LEU A 422 17.37 -5.27 4.46
CA LEU A 422 18.12 -4.25 5.17
C LEU A 422 18.96 -4.89 6.28
N TYR A 423 20.14 -4.37 6.56
CA TYR A 423 20.93 -4.88 7.69
C TYR A 423 20.23 -4.56 9.03
N PRO A 424 20.09 -5.54 9.95
CA PRO A 424 19.43 -5.37 11.25
C PRO A 424 19.97 -4.18 12.05
N GLY A 425 19.06 -3.45 12.70
CA GLY A 425 19.41 -2.28 13.51
C GLY A 425 19.89 -1.06 12.71
N THR A 426 19.80 -1.07 11.38
CA THR A 426 20.24 0.02 10.51
C THR A 426 19.21 0.37 9.43
N ASP A 427 19.50 1.43 8.68
CA ASP A 427 18.81 1.77 7.43
C ASP A 427 19.68 1.49 6.19
N VAL A 428 20.61 0.53 6.30
CA VAL A 428 21.53 0.20 5.21
C VAL A 428 20.90 -0.92 4.37
N PRO A 429 20.64 -0.69 3.07
CA PRO A 429 20.04 -1.72 2.22
C PRO A 429 21.08 -2.68 1.65
N HIS A 430 20.71 -3.96 1.59
CA HIS A 430 21.39 -4.98 0.79
C HIS A 430 21.28 -4.68 -0.73
N ALA A 431 22.07 -5.37 -1.55
CA ALA A 431 22.12 -5.10 -2.99
C ALA A 431 20.77 -5.35 -3.69
N GLN A 432 20.01 -6.36 -3.23
CA GLN A 432 18.70 -6.69 -3.78
C GLN A 432 17.66 -5.58 -3.58
N PHE A 433 17.64 -4.94 -2.41
CA PHE A 433 16.77 -3.80 -2.14
C PHE A 433 17.04 -2.66 -3.12
N LYS A 434 18.32 -2.29 -3.30
CA LYS A 434 18.71 -1.22 -4.24
C LYS A 434 18.29 -1.55 -5.67
N ALA A 435 18.49 -2.80 -6.09
CA ALA A 435 18.20 -3.23 -7.46
C ALA A 435 16.69 -3.23 -7.79
N VAL A 436 15.85 -3.65 -6.84
CA VAL A 436 14.38 -3.70 -7.01
C VAL A 436 13.75 -2.33 -6.80
N LYS A 437 14.22 -1.53 -5.84
CA LYS A 437 13.81 -0.13 -5.65
C LYS A 437 14.00 0.69 -6.92
N ALA A 438 15.07 0.45 -7.67
CA ALA A 438 15.37 1.16 -8.91
C ALA A 438 14.49 0.76 -10.11
N LEU A 439 13.65 -0.28 -9.99
CA LEU A 439 12.69 -0.63 -11.04
C LEU A 439 11.52 0.36 -11.05
N PRO A 440 10.99 0.71 -12.24
CA PRO A 440 9.75 1.48 -12.32
C PRO A 440 8.63 0.71 -11.62
N LYS A 441 7.78 1.47 -10.93
CA LYS A 441 6.56 0.96 -10.29
C LYS A 441 5.35 1.38 -11.11
N PRO A 442 4.26 0.61 -11.10
CA PRO A 442 3.07 0.95 -11.86
C PRO A 442 2.42 2.23 -11.34
N GLU A 443 1.82 2.98 -12.25
CA GLU A 443 0.96 4.11 -11.93
C GLU A 443 -0.42 3.62 -11.46
N PRO A 444 -1.19 4.43 -10.70
CA PRO A 444 -2.55 4.06 -10.32
C PRO A 444 -3.45 3.88 -11.55
N LEU A 445 -4.27 2.82 -11.55
CA LEU A 445 -5.34 2.60 -12.53
C LEU A 445 -6.49 3.57 -12.32
N GLU A 446 -6.79 3.88 -11.05
CA GLU A 446 -7.81 4.84 -10.65
C GLU A 446 -7.32 5.61 -9.41
N VAL A 447 -7.66 6.91 -9.38
CA VAL A 447 -7.44 7.78 -8.21
C VAL A 447 -8.79 8.19 -7.66
N ILE A 448 -9.06 7.81 -6.42
CA ILE A 448 -10.25 8.18 -5.67
C ILE A 448 -9.88 9.40 -4.80
N PRO A 449 -10.32 10.61 -5.18
CA PRO A 449 -9.92 11.82 -4.48
C PRO A 449 -10.66 11.99 -3.17
N SER A 450 -9.99 12.60 -2.19
CA SER A 450 -10.61 13.07 -0.96
C SER A 450 -11.20 14.46 -1.15
N ARG A 451 -12.33 14.74 -0.51
CA ARG A 451 -13.06 16.01 -0.67
C ARG A 451 -13.57 16.53 0.66
N LEU A 452 -13.30 17.80 0.91
CA LEU A 452 -13.94 18.59 1.97
C LEU A 452 -14.82 19.64 1.32
N THR A 453 -16.08 19.71 1.74
CA THR A 453 -17.08 20.65 1.24
C THR A 453 -17.55 21.55 2.38
N ILE A 454 -17.42 22.86 2.19
CA ILE A 454 -18.00 23.88 3.06
C ILE A 454 -19.27 24.37 2.38
N SER A 455 -20.41 24.20 3.04
CA SER A 455 -21.67 24.82 2.63
C SER A 455 -22.09 25.87 3.64
N PHE A 456 -22.62 26.98 3.16
CA PHE A 456 -23.06 28.09 3.99
C PHE A 456 -24.12 28.94 3.31
N ARG A 457 -24.67 29.90 4.04
CA ARG A 457 -25.70 30.82 3.55
C ARG A 457 -25.27 32.27 3.67
N ALA A 458 -25.74 33.09 2.73
CA ALA A 458 -25.57 34.53 2.76
C ALA A 458 -26.84 35.23 2.29
N VAL A 459 -27.15 36.36 2.91
CA VAL A 459 -28.22 37.27 2.51
C VAL A 459 -27.75 38.02 1.27
N ALA A 460 -28.57 37.99 0.22
CA ALA A 460 -28.29 38.59 -1.07
C ALA A 460 -28.36 40.12 -1.05
N ALA A 461 -27.71 40.74 -2.03
CA ALA A 461 -27.69 42.19 -2.19
C ALA A 461 -29.10 42.82 -2.31
N GLY A 462 -29.15 44.11 -1.98
CA GLY A 462 -30.36 44.96 -2.06
C GLY A 462 -30.79 45.34 -3.48
N SER A 463 -30.08 44.89 -4.51
CA SER A 463 -30.30 45.28 -5.91
C SER A 463 -30.22 44.07 -6.84
N PRO A 464 -31.04 44.00 -7.90
CA PRO A 464 -30.92 42.96 -8.92
C PRO A 464 -29.60 43.00 -9.67
N GLY A 465 -29.15 41.83 -10.12
CA GLY A 465 -27.91 41.69 -10.89
C GLY A 465 -27.38 40.27 -10.83
N VAL A 466 -26.31 40.01 -11.60
CA VAL A 466 -25.54 38.77 -11.47
C VAL A 466 -24.28 39.08 -10.68
N TYR A 467 -24.11 38.35 -9.58
CA TYR A 467 -23.03 38.57 -8.63
C TYR A 467 -22.12 37.35 -8.62
N HIS A 468 -20.82 37.59 -8.61
CA HIS A 468 -19.79 36.54 -8.63
C HIS A 468 -18.93 36.61 -7.37
N SER A 469 -18.47 35.45 -6.92
CA SER A 469 -17.55 35.32 -5.78
C SER A 469 -16.14 35.00 -6.26
N ASP A 470 -15.17 35.23 -5.39
CA ASP A 470 -13.81 34.72 -5.52
C ASP A 470 -13.52 33.73 -4.39
N VAL A 471 -12.73 32.71 -4.66
CA VAL A 471 -12.36 31.68 -3.68
C VAL A 471 -10.87 31.38 -3.77
N SER A 472 -10.19 31.35 -2.63
CA SER A 472 -8.78 30.99 -2.53
C SER A 472 -8.56 30.03 -1.38
N ALA A 473 -7.46 29.28 -1.40
CA ALA A 473 -7.03 28.50 -0.27
C ALA A 473 -5.51 28.53 -0.13
N THR A 474 -5.03 28.36 1.11
CA THR A 474 -3.62 28.16 1.42
C THR A 474 -3.44 26.77 2.02
N ALA A 475 -2.30 26.14 1.76
CA ALA A 475 -1.95 24.84 2.30
C ALA A 475 -0.43 24.76 2.51
N ASP A 476 0.00 23.94 3.47
CA ASP A 476 1.43 23.69 3.66
C ASP A 476 1.98 22.80 2.53
N GLY A 477 3.14 23.15 1.99
CA GLY A 477 3.88 22.30 1.05
C GLY A 477 3.28 22.18 -0.37
N THR A 478 2.14 22.82 -0.67
CA THR A 478 1.54 22.82 -2.02
C THR A 478 0.83 24.14 -2.32
N THR A 479 0.66 24.44 -3.61
CA THR A 479 -0.07 25.64 -4.06
C THR A 479 -1.48 25.25 -4.46
N VAL A 480 -2.47 26.03 -4.02
CA VAL A 480 -3.87 25.86 -4.47
C VAL A 480 -4.23 27.03 -5.39
N PRO A 481 -4.46 26.79 -6.69
CA PRO A 481 -4.84 27.86 -7.61
C PRO A 481 -6.17 28.52 -7.18
N PRO A 482 -6.24 29.86 -7.08
CA PRO A 482 -7.47 30.55 -6.72
C PRO A 482 -8.48 30.53 -7.87
N LEU A 483 -9.76 30.67 -7.53
CA LEU A 483 -10.87 30.83 -8.46
C LEU A 483 -11.40 32.26 -8.39
N THR A 484 -11.54 32.92 -9.54
CA THR A 484 -12.09 34.27 -9.63
C THR A 484 -13.35 34.28 -10.48
N GLY A 485 -14.35 35.08 -10.11
CA GLY A 485 -15.57 35.23 -10.90
C GLY A 485 -16.49 34.00 -10.91
N VAL A 486 -16.45 33.18 -9.86
CA VAL A 486 -17.18 31.90 -9.75
C VAL A 486 -18.47 32.02 -8.94
N ALA A 487 -19.20 30.91 -8.79
CA ALA A 487 -20.42 30.80 -7.99
C ALA A 487 -21.45 31.93 -8.26
N PRO A 488 -21.90 32.09 -9.52
CA PRO A 488 -22.81 33.18 -9.88
C PRO A 488 -24.15 33.06 -9.18
N VAL A 489 -24.64 34.17 -8.63
CA VAL A 489 -25.98 34.31 -8.08
C VAL A 489 -26.72 35.40 -8.83
N MET A 490 -27.82 35.03 -9.48
CA MET A 490 -28.75 35.98 -10.09
C MET A 490 -29.72 36.48 -9.02
N VAL A 491 -29.60 37.77 -8.66
CA VAL A 491 -30.52 38.45 -7.76
C VAL A 491 -31.61 39.12 -8.61
N VAL A 492 -32.87 38.85 -8.29
CA VAL A 492 -34.06 39.41 -8.98
C VAL A 492 -34.95 40.16 -7.99
N ASP A 493 -35.73 41.13 -8.48
CA ASP A 493 -36.65 41.89 -7.62
C ASP A 493 -37.74 41.02 -7.00
N GLU A 494 -38.29 40.08 -7.77
CA GLU A 494 -39.37 39.20 -7.34
C GLU A 494 -39.19 37.79 -7.93
N LEU A 495 -39.10 36.80 -7.06
CA LEU A 495 -38.94 35.40 -7.47
C LEU A 495 -40.31 34.72 -7.56
N HIS A 496 -40.78 34.46 -8.77
CA HIS A 496 -42.03 33.74 -8.99
C HIS A 496 -41.79 32.23 -9.04
N VAL A 497 -42.16 31.50 -7.98
CA VAL A 497 -42.09 30.03 -7.96
C VAL A 497 -43.31 29.45 -8.69
N GLY A 498 -43.18 29.26 -10.00
CA GLY A 498 -44.18 28.57 -10.81
C GLY A 498 -44.23 27.08 -10.44
N HIS A 499 -45.26 26.64 -9.72
CA HIS A 499 -45.57 25.22 -9.61
C HIS A 499 -46.22 24.79 -10.92
N PHE A 500 -45.45 24.13 -11.79
CA PHE A 500 -46.05 23.41 -12.90
C PHE A 500 -46.84 22.24 -12.32
N PRO A 501 -48.18 22.19 -12.46
CA PRO A 501 -48.88 20.96 -12.15
C PRO A 501 -48.36 19.89 -13.10
N LEU A 502 -47.66 18.89 -12.56
CA LEU A 502 -47.44 17.64 -13.27
C LEU A 502 -48.83 17.15 -13.67
N ALA A 503 -49.08 17.11 -14.98
CA ALA A 503 -50.32 16.58 -15.52
C ALA A 503 -50.49 15.15 -15.00
N ALA A 504 -51.35 14.96 -14.00
CA ALA A 504 -51.78 13.65 -13.59
C ALA A 504 -52.46 13.02 -14.82
N ARG A 505 -51.78 12.05 -15.45
CA ARG A 505 -52.40 11.15 -16.42
C ARG A 505 -53.57 10.46 -15.72
N LYS A 506 -54.78 11.01 -15.85
CA LYS A 506 -56.00 10.21 -15.79
C LYS A 506 -56.02 9.35 -17.05
N GLY A 507 -56.19 8.05 -16.84
CA GLY A 507 -56.03 7.05 -17.87
C GLY A 507 -56.97 7.20 -19.07
N GLY A 508 -56.50 6.63 -20.18
CA GLY A 508 -57.34 6.11 -21.27
C GLY A 508 -57.81 7.12 -22.30
N ALA A 509 -57.00 7.33 -23.34
CA ALA A 509 -57.38 7.21 -24.77
C ALA A 509 -56.42 8.00 -25.68
N GLY A 510 -55.92 7.34 -26.73
CA GLY A 510 -55.40 7.97 -27.95
C GLY A 510 -54.02 8.62 -27.87
N LEU A 511 -52.97 7.88 -28.21
CA LEU A 511 -51.70 8.47 -28.66
C LEU A 511 -51.85 8.85 -30.14
N GLU A 512 -52.23 10.10 -30.40
CA GLU A 512 -51.87 10.80 -31.64
C GLU A 512 -50.59 11.60 -31.40
N ALA A 513 -49.73 11.60 -32.41
CA ALA A 513 -48.33 12.01 -32.36
C ALA A 513 -48.12 13.53 -32.17
N ALA A 514 -47.01 13.88 -31.51
CA ALA A 514 -46.39 15.21 -31.52
C ALA A 514 -44.85 15.08 -31.36
N PRO A 515 -44.05 16.05 -31.83
CA PRO A 515 -42.83 15.81 -32.64
C PRO A 515 -41.47 15.91 -31.92
N GLU A 516 -40.41 15.61 -32.70
CA GLU A 516 -38.97 15.52 -32.41
C GLU A 516 -38.35 16.62 -31.53
N PRO A 517 -37.51 16.22 -30.55
CA PRO A 517 -36.07 16.54 -30.62
C PRO A 517 -35.14 15.37 -30.20
N ALA A 518 -35.62 14.14 -30.21
CA ALA A 518 -34.84 12.96 -29.80
C ALA A 518 -34.03 12.29 -30.94
N ARG A 519 -34.04 12.85 -32.16
CA ARG A 519 -33.39 12.26 -33.34
C ARG A 519 -32.07 12.89 -33.76
N GLU A 520 -31.68 14.01 -33.16
CA GLU A 520 -30.37 14.66 -33.44
C GLU A 520 -29.21 14.07 -32.61
N MET A 521 -29.48 13.38 -31.50
CA MET A 521 -28.42 12.83 -30.65
C MET A 521 -27.88 11.48 -31.15
N ASP A 522 -28.73 10.65 -31.77
CA ASP A 522 -28.30 9.36 -32.34
C ASP A 522 -27.52 9.52 -33.66
N ASP A 523 -27.82 10.54 -34.46
CA ASP A 523 -27.05 10.84 -35.69
C ASP A 523 -25.65 11.39 -35.39
N LEU A 524 -25.48 12.14 -34.30
CA LEU A 524 -24.18 12.66 -33.83
C LEU A 524 -23.26 11.55 -33.27
N LEU A 525 -23.82 10.51 -32.67
CA LEU A 525 -23.07 9.36 -32.14
C LEU A 525 -22.60 8.41 -33.25
N SER A 526 -23.33 8.34 -34.37
CA SER A 526 -22.94 7.51 -35.53
C SER A 526 -21.79 8.09 -36.39
N GLN A 527 -21.48 9.39 -36.25
CA GLN A 527 -20.39 10.05 -36.99
C GLN A 527 -19.04 10.04 -36.25
N LEU A 528 -19.01 9.62 -34.97
CA LEU A 528 -17.79 9.49 -34.17
C LEU A 528 -17.16 8.08 -34.24
N GLU A 529 -17.82 7.11 -34.88
CA GLU A 529 -17.33 5.73 -35.01
C GLU A 529 -16.64 5.42 -36.37
N SER A 530 -16.37 6.42 -37.22
CA SER A 530 -15.82 6.19 -38.57
C SER A 530 -14.52 6.92 -38.92
N THR A 531 -13.61 7.13 -37.97
CA THR A 531 -12.26 7.66 -38.27
C THR A 531 -11.17 6.68 -37.85
N GLU A 532 -10.51 6.08 -38.84
CA GLU A 532 -9.31 5.24 -38.67
C GLU A 532 -8.15 6.04 -38.04
N PRO A 533 -7.32 5.42 -37.18
CA PRO A 533 -6.11 6.03 -36.65
C PRO A 533 -4.97 6.04 -37.70
N PRO A 534 -4.10 7.07 -37.72
CA PRO A 534 -2.97 7.11 -38.64
C PRO A 534 -1.85 6.11 -38.25
N ALA A 535 -1.17 5.59 -39.28
CA ALA A 535 -0.11 4.59 -39.17
C ALA A 535 1.14 5.06 -38.41
N VAL A 536 1.66 4.18 -37.56
CA VAL A 536 2.91 4.33 -36.80
C VAL A 536 4.12 3.94 -37.68
N PRO A 537 5.21 4.73 -37.76
CA PRO A 537 6.43 4.33 -38.45
C PRO A 537 7.34 3.42 -37.59
N LEU A 538 8.04 2.51 -38.27
CA LEU A 538 8.94 1.48 -37.72
C LEU A 538 10.16 2.04 -36.95
N PRO A 539 10.74 1.29 -35.99
CA PRO A 539 11.86 1.76 -35.19
C PRO A 539 13.19 1.72 -35.95
N GLY A 540 13.92 2.84 -35.88
CA GLY A 540 15.29 2.99 -36.37
C GLY A 540 16.35 2.43 -35.40
N THR A 541 17.38 1.88 -36.03
CA THR A 541 18.73 1.47 -35.62
C THR A 541 19.23 1.78 -34.20
N VAL A 542 19.69 0.71 -33.53
CA VAL A 542 20.42 0.69 -32.25
C VAL A 542 21.79 1.38 -32.38
N VAL A 543 22.10 2.29 -31.44
CA VAL A 543 23.45 2.83 -31.21
C VAL A 543 23.99 2.25 -29.89
N PRO A 544 25.19 1.64 -29.86
CA PRO A 544 25.73 1.07 -28.62
C PRO A 544 26.37 2.16 -27.75
N LEU A 545 25.98 2.23 -26.48
CA LEU A 545 26.66 3.02 -25.45
C LEU A 545 27.85 2.23 -24.89
N THR A 546 29.04 2.79 -25.07
CA THR A 546 30.31 2.28 -24.52
C THR A 546 30.35 2.44 -23.00
N ARG A 547 30.74 1.37 -22.32
CA ARG A 547 30.96 1.28 -20.86
C ARG A 547 32.37 1.78 -20.52
N SER A 548 32.49 2.78 -19.65
CA SER A 548 33.76 3.11 -18.98
C SER A 548 33.76 2.46 -17.60
N GLU A 549 34.55 1.40 -17.42
CA GLU A 549 34.91 0.83 -16.12
C GLU A 549 36.17 1.53 -15.61
N GLU A 550 36.14 2.09 -14.41
CA GLU A 550 37.35 2.31 -13.61
C GLU A 550 37.26 1.48 -12.31
N PRO A 551 38.35 0.81 -11.89
CA PRO A 551 38.34 -0.04 -10.71
C PRO A 551 38.55 0.77 -9.42
N SER A 552 37.70 0.51 -8.42
CA SER A 552 37.86 1.05 -7.06
C SER A 552 38.95 0.27 -6.31
N GLU A 553 40.05 0.94 -5.94
CA GLU A 553 41.08 0.37 -5.06
C GLU A 553 40.54 0.07 -3.65
N ALA A 554 41.03 -1.01 -3.04
CA ALA A 554 40.68 -1.40 -1.67
C ALA A 554 41.27 -0.39 -0.65
N PRO A 555 40.55 -0.10 0.46
CA PRO A 555 41.00 0.85 1.46
C PRO A 555 42.30 0.39 2.14
N GLN A 556 43.25 1.33 2.31
CA GLN A 556 44.49 1.09 3.06
C GLN A 556 44.23 1.11 4.56
N VAL A 557 44.80 0.13 5.27
CA VAL A 557 44.84 0.09 6.74
C VAL A 557 45.86 1.12 7.24
N LEU A 558 45.39 2.08 8.04
CA LEU A 558 46.23 3.19 8.54
C LEU A 558 46.96 2.81 9.84
N GLU A 559 46.34 2.02 10.70
CA GLU A 559 46.90 1.57 11.98
C GLU A 559 46.21 0.27 12.42
N SER A 560 46.85 -0.49 13.32
CA SER A 560 46.28 -1.69 13.94
C SER A 560 46.49 -1.64 15.44
N ILE A 561 45.41 -1.85 16.19
CA ILE A 561 45.43 -1.84 17.65
C ILE A 561 45.15 -3.24 18.15
N GLU A 562 45.98 -3.73 19.07
CA GLU A 562 45.82 -5.06 19.65
C GLU A 562 44.62 -5.07 20.60
N VAL A 563 43.64 -5.89 20.29
CA VAL A 563 42.50 -6.19 21.16
C VAL A 563 42.69 -7.59 21.73
N GLY A 564 42.29 -7.80 22.99
CA GLY A 564 42.49 -9.06 23.70
C GLY A 564 41.99 -10.30 22.95
N PRO A 565 42.27 -11.51 23.46
CA PRO A 565 41.95 -12.75 22.74
C PRO A 565 40.44 -12.87 22.46
N ASP A 566 40.10 -13.33 21.25
CA ASP A 566 38.74 -13.65 20.78
C ASP A 566 37.73 -12.47 20.80
N PRO A 567 37.94 -11.42 19.98
CA PRO A 567 36.97 -10.33 19.84
C PRO A 567 35.71 -10.81 19.10
N GLN A 568 34.54 -10.58 19.68
CA GLN A 568 33.25 -11.06 19.14
C GLN A 568 32.38 -9.95 18.57
N ALA A 569 32.48 -8.73 19.11
CA ALA A 569 31.77 -7.57 18.59
C ALA A 569 32.55 -6.29 18.86
N ILE A 570 32.31 -5.26 18.02
CA ILE A 570 32.88 -3.92 18.20
C ILE A 570 31.76 -2.88 18.11
N ALA A 571 31.77 -1.92 19.02
CA ALA A 571 30.96 -0.72 18.97
C ALA A 571 31.87 0.49 19.04
N LEU A 572 31.59 1.53 18.26
CA LEU A 572 32.30 2.81 18.30
C LEU A 572 31.39 3.84 18.95
N ASP A 573 31.95 4.71 19.79
CA ASP A 573 31.21 5.88 20.21
C ASP A 573 30.95 6.80 18.98
N PRO A 574 29.93 7.68 19.02
CA PRO A 574 29.55 8.50 17.85
C PRO A 574 30.66 9.45 17.35
N LEU A 575 31.65 9.73 18.20
CA LEU A 575 32.79 10.58 17.86
C LEU A 575 34.01 9.77 17.40
N ALA A 576 33.91 8.43 17.37
CA ALA A 576 34.99 7.49 17.06
C ALA A 576 36.28 7.80 17.84
N GLN A 577 36.13 8.21 19.09
CA GLN A 577 37.22 8.40 20.04
C GLN A 577 37.45 7.13 20.86
N ARG A 578 36.43 6.27 20.99
CA ARG A 578 36.52 5.00 21.71
C ARG A 578 35.88 3.88 20.93
N ALA A 579 36.59 2.76 20.83
CA ALA A 579 36.02 1.49 20.44
C ALA A 579 35.81 0.60 21.68
N TYR A 580 34.68 -0.07 21.73
CA TYR A 580 34.28 -1.02 22.76
C TYR A 580 34.23 -2.39 22.10
N VAL A 581 35.07 -3.30 22.56
CA VAL A 581 35.18 -4.64 21.98
C VAL A 581 34.79 -5.66 23.03
N THR A 582 33.77 -6.46 22.74
CA THR A 582 33.40 -7.60 23.58
C THR A 582 34.31 -8.77 23.28
N LEU A 583 34.84 -9.39 24.32
CA LEU A 583 35.70 -10.57 24.23
C LEU A 583 34.89 -11.82 24.56
N GLY A 584 35.30 -12.98 24.02
CA GLY A 584 34.57 -14.25 24.20
C GLY A 584 34.47 -14.76 25.64
N ASN A 585 35.18 -14.15 26.58
CA ASN A 585 35.07 -14.43 28.02
C ASN A 585 34.05 -13.55 28.76
N GLY A 586 33.36 -12.65 28.04
CA GLY A 586 32.40 -11.70 28.62
C GLY A 586 33.01 -10.37 29.09
N ASP A 587 34.32 -10.17 28.92
CA ASP A 587 34.99 -8.91 29.24
C ASP A 587 34.80 -7.86 28.14
N LEU A 588 34.93 -6.59 28.52
CA LEU A 588 34.86 -5.44 27.63
C LEU A 588 36.22 -4.74 27.55
N ALA A 589 36.84 -4.76 26.37
CA ALA A 589 38.01 -3.95 26.09
C ALA A 589 37.59 -2.57 25.59
N VAL A 590 38.11 -1.50 26.21
CA VAL A 590 37.90 -0.12 25.76
C VAL A 590 39.19 0.36 25.14
N VAL A 591 39.15 0.61 23.84
CA VAL A 591 40.28 1.09 23.04
C VAL A 591 40.11 2.58 22.80
N ASP A 592 41.10 3.36 23.22
CA ASP A 592 41.20 4.76 22.82
C ASP A 592 41.70 4.82 21.38
N THR A 593 40.89 5.40 20.52
CA THR A 593 41.15 5.52 19.07
C THR A 593 41.57 6.93 18.67
N SER A 594 41.82 7.81 19.66
CA SER A 594 42.19 9.22 19.44
C SER A 594 43.67 9.50 19.17
N ALA A 595 44.44 8.47 18.78
CA ALA A 595 45.86 8.60 18.43
C ALA A 595 46.09 9.38 17.12
#